data_AF-A0AA86QI99-F1
#
_entry.id   AF-A0AA86QI99-F1
#
_cell.length_a   1.000
_cell.length_b   1.000
_cell.length_c   1.000
_cell.angle_alpha   90.00
_cell.angle_beta   90.00
_cell.angle_gamma   90.00
#
_symmetry.space_group_name_H-M   'P 1'
#
loop_
_entity.id
_entity.type
_entity.pdbx_description
1 polymer ?
#
loop_
_entity_poly.entity_id
_entity_poly.type
_entity_poly.pdbx_seq_one_letter_code
_entity_poly.pdbx_strand_id
1 'polypeptide(L)'
;MQKNSSIQQEIIPIRSINEPQANTINQNQENNENENIETNENIKPELTNKIKVVKLENETDIQNYCKLLKNGQEQSDSVLLKLNQSINKLNLSEIYSQQCDQQILSQLKELNKLNLSYNNLKTLPEQLNQMKYLKILDISYNNFDNIDNLSSLTNLQNLNISFSFNINQQNFIRELASLVNLQQLNVSGNKITSIESLASLVNLQQLDVSENKITNIKSLASLVNLQQLNVSENKITKIESLASLVNLQQLDVSENKITNIKSLASLVNLQQLNVSCNKITNIESLASLINLQQLNVSGNEISGIESLASLVNLQQLGVSLNNITNIESLASLVNLQQLDVSGNEISGIESLASLVNLQQLNVSGNEISKIESLASLVHLKQLNVNWNEISNIESLASLVDIQQISLDNNLFGNEYLFSYRTFAKISYQQINHLSLCYSKLSNIDFLTYFKNLQKLELNDNFIFDIGVLEHCQKLQYLYLNDNIILEVNSLQRIEFKDFEIEQNFILDFSPIQNHQNFKKYVTSEQRIPELRDYQKYNKSKAVKNSFYKKYSEEHRSEKFSNKLQTVKYELQHEIWKNLTNINTALALLQTFLQLENECGNQ
;
A
#
# COMPACT_ATOMS: atom_id res chain seq x y z
N MET A 1 16.58 -43.08 -16.57
CA MET A 1 17.43 -43.66 -15.49
C MET A 1 18.34 -42.55 -15.00
N GLN A 2 17.99 -41.92 -13.86
CA GLN A 2 18.77 -41.92 -12.60
C GLN A 2 20.22 -41.43 -12.78
N LYS A 3 20.77 -40.45 -12.07
CA LYS A 3 20.42 -39.68 -10.86
C LYS A 3 21.31 -38.43 -10.88
N ASN A 4 20.79 -37.28 -10.49
CA ASN A 4 21.51 -36.33 -9.63
C ASN A 4 20.47 -35.47 -8.91
N SER A 5 20.01 -36.02 -7.79
CA SER A 5 19.38 -35.31 -6.68
C SER A 5 20.46 -34.63 -5.85
N SER A 6 20.06 -33.52 -5.20
CA SER A 6 20.74 -32.80 -4.10
C SER A 6 21.40 -31.47 -4.48
N ILE A 7 20.58 -30.43 -4.65
CA ILE A 7 20.86 -29.10 -4.10
C ILE A 7 19.59 -28.67 -3.35
N GLN A 8 19.63 -28.82 -2.03
CA GLN A 8 18.75 -28.15 -1.09
C GLN A 8 19.43 -26.83 -0.67
N GLN A 9 18.63 -25.76 -0.53
CA GLN A 9 18.92 -24.47 0.14
C GLN A 9 19.89 -23.55 -0.63
N GLU A 10 19.55 -22.31 -0.96
CA GLU A 10 18.98 -21.26 -0.11
C GLU A 10 17.83 -20.51 -0.81
N ILE A 11 16.63 -20.58 -0.23
CA ILE A 11 15.57 -19.60 -0.51
C ILE A 11 15.78 -18.48 0.52
N ILE A 12 16.28 -17.34 0.06
CA ILE A 12 16.32 -16.11 0.86
C ILE A 12 14.88 -15.58 0.90
N PRO A 13 14.27 -15.38 2.09
CA PRO A 13 12.98 -14.72 2.19
C PRO A 13 13.17 -13.25 1.86
N ILE A 14 12.59 -12.80 0.74
CA ILE A 14 12.42 -11.37 0.48
C ILE A 14 11.49 -10.84 1.57
N ARG A 15 12.06 -10.11 2.54
CA ARG A 15 11.29 -9.27 3.46
C ARG A 15 10.71 -8.14 2.62
N SER A 16 9.44 -8.25 2.27
CA SER A 16 8.64 -7.10 1.83
C SER A 16 8.57 -6.10 2.98
N ILE A 17 9.23 -4.96 2.79
CA ILE A 17 8.98 -3.76 3.58
C ILE A 17 7.67 -3.19 3.04
N ASN A 18 6.55 -3.62 3.62
CA ASN A 18 5.26 -2.99 3.39
C ASN A 18 5.16 -1.80 4.35
N GLU A 19 5.33 -0.59 3.82
CA GLU A 19 4.73 0.59 4.44
C GLU A 19 3.20 0.49 4.31
N PRO A 20 2.43 0.78 5.37
CA PRO A 20 0.97 0.74 5.29
C PRO A 20 0.45 1.90 4.45
N GLN A 21 -0.07 1.59 3.26
CA GLN A 21 -0.90 2.51 2.49
C GLN A 21 -2.25 2.68 3.19
N ALA A 22 -2.53 3.91 3.60
CA ALA A 22 -3.78 4.30 4.22
C ALA A 22 -4.96 4.12 3.24
N ASN A 23 -5.95 3.32 3.65
CA ASN A 23 -7.25 3.20 3.01
C ASN A 23 -7.92 4.58 2.87
N THR A 24 -8.07 5.04 1.64
CA THR A 24 -8.90 6.20 1.30
C THR A 24 -10.33 5.71 1.06
N ILE A 25 -11.19 5.82 2.09
CA ILE A 25 -12.64 5.72 1.94
C ILE A 25 -13.20 7.13 1.66
N ASN A 26 -14.01 7.20 0.61
CA ASN A 26 -14.78 8.34 0.12
C ASN A 26 -15.21 9.36 1.19
N GLN A 27 -14.72 10.60 1.03
CA GLN A 27 -15.37 11.80 1.55
C GLN A 27 -16.50 12.18 0.58
N ASN A 28 -17.74 11.99 1.03
CA ASN A 28 -18.89 12.75 0.56
C ASN A 28 -19.56 13.34 1.81
N GLN A 29 -19.25 14.61 2.11
CA GLN A 29 -20.16 15.54 2.80
C GLN A 29 -19.54 16.94 2.76
N GLU A 30 -19.91 17.72 1.75
CA GLU A 30 -19.97 19.18 1.86
C GLU A 30 -21.11 19.56 2.80
N ASN A 31 -20.81 20.26 3.90
CA ASN A 31 -21.24 21.66 4.10
C ASN A 31 -21.10 22.09 5.58
N ASN A 32 -20.33 23.17 5.74
CA ASN A 32 -20.50 24.30 6.66
C ASN A 32 -20.66 24.05 8.17
N GLU A 33 -19.62 24.40 8.93
CA GLU A 33 -19.60 25.69 9.67
C GLU A 33 -18.17 25.98 10.17
N ASN A 34 -17.58 27.04 9.63
CA ASN A 34 -16.38 27.68 10.14
C ASN A 34 -16.77 28.53 11.35
N GLU A 35 -16.21 28.28 12.54
CA GLU A 35 -16.00 29.35 13.50
C GLU A 35 -14.59 29.32 14.11
N ASN A 36 -13.96 30.49 13.98
CA ASN A 36 -12.63 30.93 14.35
C ASN A 36 -12.09 30.46 15.71
N ILE A 37 -10.85 29.95 15.71
CA ILE A 37 -10.02 29.85 16.90
C ILE A 37 -9.31 31.20 17.08
N GLU A 38 -9.85 32.06 17.95
CA GLU A 38 -9.08 33.16 18.53
C GLU A 38 -8.14 32.62 19.61
N THR A 39 -6.85 32.89 19.44
CA THR A 39 -5.78 32.63 20.38
C THR A 39 -5.95 33.47 21.65
N ASN A 40 -6.36 32.85 22.76
CA ASN A 40 -6.33 33.48 24.08
C ASN A 40 -5.00 33.19 24.80
N GLU A 41 -4.02 34.07 24.57
CA GLU A 41 -2.84 34.24 25.41
C GLU A 41 -3.27 34.74 26.80
N ASN A 42 -3.15 33.89 27.84
CA ASN A 42 -2.83 34.25 29.24
C ASN A 42 -3.14 33.08 30.21
N ILE A 43 -2.44 31.95 30.04
CA ILE A 43 -2.38 30.88 31.06
C ILE A 43 -0.91 30.66 31.40
N LYS A 44 -0.57 30.76 32.69
CA LYS A 44 0.81 30.62 33.19
C LYS A 44 1.44 29.27 32.78
N PRO A 45 2.76 29.23 32.49
CA PRO A 45 3.45 28.05 31.94
C PRO A 45 3.43 26.79 32.83
N GLU A 46 3.10 26.89 34.12
CA GLU A 46 2.94 25.72 35.01
C GLU A 46 1.61 24.96 34.79
N LEU A 47 0.57 25.59 34.22
CA LEU A 47 -0.73 24.97 33.93
C LEU A 47 -0.74 24.18 32.61
N THR A 48 0.15 24.52 31.67
CA THR A 48 0.27 23.87 30.34
C THR A 48 0.71 22.41 30.41
N ASN A 49 1.35 21.96 31.50
CA ASN A 49 1.78 20.57 31.65
C ASN A 49 0.69 19.63 32.22
N LYS A 50 -0.43 20.16 32.73
CA LYS A 50 -1.56 19.35 33.24
C LYS A 50 -2.81 19.36 32.33
N ILE A 51 -2.88 20.27 31.35
CA ILE A 51 -4.08 20.53 30.53
C ILE A 51 -4.10 19.74 29.20
N LYS A 52 -3.04 18.99 28.85
CA LYS A 52 -3.00 18.20 27.59
C LYS A 52 -3.99 17.01 27.50
N VAL A 53 -4.82 16.76 28.52
CA VAL A 53 -5.14 15.39 28.92
C VAL A 53 -6.64 15.03 28.92
N VAL A 54 -7.57 15.97 28.69
CA VAL A 54 -9.02 15.65 28.60
C VAL A 54 -9.65 16.35 27.41
N LYS A 55 -10.06 15.59 26.39
CA LYS A 55 -10.81 16.09 25.24
C LYS A 55 -12.30 15.95 25.53
N LEU A 56 -12.95 17.00 26.03
CA LEU A 56 -14.41 16.97 26.23
C LEU A 56 -15.11 17.35 24.92
N GLU A 57 -16.15 16.61 24.53
CA GLU A 57 -16.79 16.72 23.20
C GLU A 57 -17.59 18.03 23.00
N ASN A 58 -17.75 18.88 24.03
CA ASN A 58 -18.34 20.21 23.88
C ASN A 58 -17.60 21.30 24.68
N GLU A 59 -17.70 22.54 24.21
CA GLU A 59 -16.99 23.70 24.73
C GLU A 59 -17.35 24.04 26.19
N THR A 60 -18.57 23.68 26.61
CA THR A 60 -19.07 23.90 27.97
C THR A 60 -18.40 22.95 28.97
N ASP A 61 -18.20 21.69 28.59
CA ASP A 61 -17.51 20.68 29.37
C ASP A 61 -16.02 21.03 29.50
N ILE A 62 -15.39 21.50 28.41
CA ILE A 62 -14.02 22.01 28.39
C ILE A 62 -13.84 23.16 29.39
N GLN A 63 -14.72 24.17 29.38
CA GLN A 63 -14.67 25.29 30.31
C GLN A 63 -14.87 24.88 31.78
N ASN A 64 -15.70 23.86 32.04
CA ASN A 64 -15.98 23.38 33.39
C ASN A 64 -14.85 22.50 33.95
N TYR A 65 -14.23 21.66 33.13
CA TYR A 65 -13.04 20.90 33.51
C TYR A 65 -11.81 21.79 33.72
N CYS A 66 -11.65 22.84 32.91
CA CYS A 66 -10.60 23.84 33.11
C CYS A 66 -10.79 24.67 34.39
N LYS A 67 -12.02 24.83 34.89
CA LYS A 67 -12.30 25.42 36.22
C LYS A 67 -11.89 24.51 37.38
N LEU A 68 -12.05 23.18 37.24
CA LEU A 68 -11.64 22.18 38.24
C LEU A 68 -10.12 22.17 38.48
N LEU A 69 -9.31 22.38 37.43
CA LEU A 69 -7.84 22.39 37.55
C LEU A 69 -7.27 23.71 38.08
N LYS A 70 -7.99 24.84 37.97
CA LYS A 70 -7.48 26.16 38.38
C LYS A 70 -7.51 26.41 39.89
N ASN A 71 -8.38 25.74 40.63
CA ASN A 71 -8.54 25.98 42.05
C ASN A 71 -8.17 24.74 42.85
N GLY A 72 -6.88 24.58 43.15
CA GLY A 72 -6.36 23.58 44.11
C GLY A 72 -6.85 23.77 45.55
N GLN A 73 -8.09 24.18 45.75
CA GLN A 73 -8.77 24.33 47.03
C GLN A 73 -10.23 23.87 46.88
N GLU A 74 -10.56 22.86 47.68
CA GLU A 74 -11.89 22.40 48.08
C GLU A 74 -12.90 22.06 46.97
N GLN A 75 -13.04 20.75 46.77
CA GLN A 75 -14.26 20.11 46.29
C GLN A 75 -15.47 20.70 47.03
N SER A 76 -16.38 21.37 46.31
CA SER A 76 -17.75 21.43 46.77
C SER A 76 -18.53 20.36 46.02
N ASP A 77 -19.08 19.40 46.77
CA ASP A 77 -19.95 18.34 46.27
C ASP A 77 -21.10 18.88 45.38
N SER A 78 -21.46 20.16 45.53
CA SER A 78 -22.49 20.84 44.74
C SER A 78 -22.15 21.04 43.26
N VAL A 79 -20.87 21.22 42.92
CA VAL A 79 -20.40 21.39 41.52
C VAL A 79 -20.29 20.02 40.85
N LEU A 80 -19.85 19.02 41.60
CA LEU A 80 -19.72 17.63 41.16
C LEU A 80 -21.10 16.98 40.95
N LEU A 81 -22.08 17.30 41.80
CA LEU A 81 -23.48 16.87 41.64
C LEU A 81 -24.16 17.48 40.40
N LYS A 82 -23.83 18.73 40.06
CA LYS A 82 -24.35 19.41 38.84
C LYS A 82 -23.69 18.89 37.56
N LEU A 83 -22.39 18.55 37.60
CA LEU A 83 -21.66 17.95 36.47
C LEU A 83 -22.12 16.51 36.17
N ASN A 84 -22.46 15.73 37.20
CA ASN A 84 -23.04 14.39 37.05
C ASN A 84 -24.39 14.41 36.30
N GLN A 85 -25.10 15.54 36.29
CA GLN A 85 -26.37 15.67 35.55
C GLN A 85 -26.19 16.09 34.07
N SER A 86 -25.01 16.58 33.67
CA SER A 86 -24.77 17.13 32.32
C SER A 86 -23.78 16.35 31.47
N ILE A 87 -22.79 15.68 32.07
CA ILE A 87 -21.75 14.96 31.32
C ILE A 87 -22.27 13.57 30.93
N ASN A 88 -22.74 13.47 29.69
CA ASN A 88 -23.20 12.20 29.11
C ASN A 88 -22.04 11.40 28.45
N LYS A 89 -20.91 12.07 28.16
CA LYS A 89 -19.76 11.48 27.47
C LYS A 89 -18.46 12.02 28.04
N LEU A 90 -17.47 11.16 28.20
CA LEU A 90 -16.14 11.52 28.71
C LEU A 90 -15.06 10.83 27.89
N ASN A 91 -14.03 11.60 27.48
CA ASN A 91 -12.85 11.07 26.83
C ASN A 91 -11.58 11.42 27.62
N LEU A 92 -10.92 10.36 28.07
CA LEU A 92 -9.68 10.31 28.81
C LEU A 92 -8.64 9.45 28.06
N SER A 93 -8.64 9.49 26.72
CA SER A 93 -7.64 8.79 25.90
C SER A 93 -6.30 9.52 25.88
N GLU A 94 -5.19 8.80 25.61
CA GLU A 94 -3.84 9.39 25.42
C GLU A 94 -3.32 10.18 26.63
N ILE A 95 -3.74 9.80 27.84
CA ILE A 95 -3.23 10.37 29.09
C ILE A 95 -1.90 9.72 29.47
N TYR A 96 -1.60 8.53 28.92
CA TYR A 96 -0.42 7.71 29.20
C TYR A 96 -0.27 7.31 30.68
N SER A 97 -1.34 7.47 31.46
CA SER A 97 -1.35 7.09 32.87
C SER A 97 -1.51 5.59 33.06
N GLN A 98 -0.90 5.07 34.12
CA GLN A 98 -1.08 3.67 34.55
C GLN A 98 -2.33 3.46 35.42
N GLN A 99 -2.95 4.55 35.89
CA GLN A 99 -4.13 4.54 36.74
C GLN A 99 -5.11 5.63 36.28
N CYS A 100 -6.41 5.33 36.35
CA CYS A 100 -7.43 6.37 36.20
C CYS A 100 -7.70 7.04 37.54
N ASP A 101 -7.99 8.34 37.55
CA ASP A 101 -8.37 9.06 38.77
C ASP A 101 -9.73 8.56 39.27
N GLN A 102 -9.69 7.72 40.31
CA GLN A 102 -10.85 7.07 40.89
C GLN A 102 -11.83 8.04 41.54
N GLN A 103 -11.37 9.20 42.02
CA GLN A 103 -12.24 10.20 42.64
C GLN A 103 -13.18 10.80 41.61
N ILE A 104 -12.67 11.13 40.43
CA ILE A 104 -13.48 11.70 39.33
C ILE A 104 -14.52 10.69 38.86
N LEU A 105 -14.15 9.43 38.62
CA LEU A 105 -15.08 8.40 38.14
C LEU A 105 -16.19 8.09 39.14
N SER A 106 -15.93 8.20 40.46
CA SER A 106 -16.92 7.93 41.50
C SER A 106 -18.14 8.87 41.45
N GLN A 107 -18.01 10.01 40.77
CA GLN A 107 -19.02 11.06 40.70
C GLN A 107 -19.77 11.09 39.37
N LEU A 108 -19.36 10.31 38.37
CA LEU A 108 -19.92 10.32 37.01
C LEU A 108 -20.80 9.09 36.75
N LYS A 109 -21.89 8.96 37.50
CA LYS A 109 -22.74 7.76 37.50
C LYS A 109 -23.74 7.71 36.33
N GLU A 110 -24.08 8.87 35.76
CA GLU A 110 -25.03 9.02 34.66
C GLU A 110 -24.36 8.94 33.26
N LEU A 111 -23.07 8.60 33.20
CA LEU A 111 -22.30 8.61 31.96
C LEU A 111 -22.79 7.53 30.98
N ASN A 112 -22.94 7.89 29.70
CA ASN A 112 -23.33 6.97 28.64
C ASN A 112 -22.17 6.50 27.77
N LYS A 113 -21.16 7.36 27.56
CA LYS A 113 -19.95 7.04 26.79
C LYS A 113 -18.70 7.36 27.59
N LEU A 114 -17.78 6.40 27.65
CA LEU A 114 -16.48 6.57 28.26
C LEU A 114 -15.39 6.08 27.30
N ASN A 115 -14.39 6.92 27.05
CA ASN A 115 -13.19 6.54 26.33
C ASN A 115 -11.97 6.64 27.26
N LEU A 116 -11.26 5.53 27.46
CA LEU A 116 -10.01 5.39 28.19
C LEU A 116 -8.90 4.79 27.28
N SER A 117 -9.04 4.85 25.97
CA SER A 117 -8.14 4.21 25.01
C SER A 117 -6.72 4.83 25.00
N TYR A 118 -5.73 4.13 24.45
CA TYR A 118 -4.36 4.66 24.30
C TYR A 118 -3.76 5.15 25.63
N ASN A 119 -3.90 4.34 26.67
CA ASN A 119 -3.33 4.59 27.99
C ASN A 119 -2.44 3.41 28.40
N ASN A 120 -1.93 3.44 29.64
CA ASN A 120 -1.12 2.35 30.20
C ASN A 120 -1.87 1.63 31.34
N LEU A 121 -3.21 1.61 31.29
CA LEU A 121 -4.02 1.03 32.37
C LEU A 121 -3.73 -0.46 32.50
N LYS A 122 -3.47 -0.88 33.74
CA LYS A 122 -3.27 -2.29 34.10
C LYS A 122 -4.52 -2.98 34.61
N THR A 123 -5.46 -2.21 35.16
CA THR A 123 -6.73 -2.69 35.69
C THR A 123 -7.83 -1.69 35.39
N LEU A 124 -9.07 -2.16 35.34
CA LEU A 124 -10.23 -1.28 35.24
C LEU A 124 -10.51 -0.61 36.61
N PRO A 125 -10.88 0.67 36.63
CA PRO A 125 -11.31 1.34 37.85
C PRO A 125 -12.53 0.66 38.46
N GLU A 126 -12.49 0.33 39.75
CA GLU A 126 -13.60 -0.35 40.45
C GLU A 126 -14.92 0.43 40.33
N GLN A 127 -14.86 1.77 40.25
CA GLN A 127 -16.01 2.67 40.14
C GLN A 127 -16.85 2.44 38.87
N LEU A 128 -16.30 1.76 37.84
CA LEU A 128 -17.09 1.35 36.67
C LEU A 128 -18.32 0.53 37.06
N ASN A 129 -18.26 -0.26 38.14
CA ASN A 129 -19.39 -1.06 38.60
C ASN A 129 -20.65 -0.24 39.00
N GLN A 130 -20.50 1.08 39.18
CA GLN A 130 -21.59 2.00 39.50
C GLN A 130 -22.18 2.69 38.26
N MET A 131 -21.54 2.60 37.09
CA MET A 131 -21.92 3.30 35.86
C MET A 131 -23.03 2.56 35.10
N LYS A 132 -24.23 2.51 35.70
CA LYS A 132 -25.36 1.72 35.18
C LYS A 132 -25.91 2.20 33.84
N TYR A 133 -25.64 3.45 33.43
CA TYR A 133 -26.13 4.02 32.17
C TYR A 133 -25.13 3.95 31.02
N LEU A 134 -23.95 3.39 31.26
CA LEU A 134 -22.88 3.30 30.28
C LEU A 134 -23.29 2.35 29.14
N LYS A 135 -23.31 2.88 27.92
CA LYS A 135 -23.62 2.13 26.68
C LYS A 135 -22.41 1.97 25.79
N ILE A 136 -21.45 2.89 25.84
CA ILE A 136 -20.26 2.88 24.98
C ILE A 136 -19.02 2.96 25.88
N LEU A 137 -18.16 1.96 25.76
CA LEU A 137 -16.89 1.93 26.46
C LEU A 137 -15.77 1.60 25.48
N ASP A 138 -14.82 2.53 25.36
CA ASP A 138 -13.55 2.28 24.66
C ASP A 138 -12.41 2.21 25.67
N ILE A 139 -11.76 1.06 25.74
CA ILE A 139 -10.58 0.81 26.58
C ILE A 139 -9.44 0.23 25.73
N SER A 140 -9.49 0.40 24.40
CA SER A 140 -8.50 -0.11 23.46
C SER A 140 -7.08 0.45 23.69
N TYR A 141 -6.05 -0.22 23.18
CA TYR A 141 -4.65 0.23 23.29
C TYR A 141 -4.25 0.55 24.74
N ASN A 142 -4.50 -0.41 25.63
CA ASN A 142 -4.07 -0.40 27.03
C ASN A 142 -3.14 -1.58 27.33
N ASN A 143 -2.80 -1.81 28.60
CA ASN A 143 -1.93 -2.90 29.01
C ASN A 143 -2.51 -3.65 30.21
N PHE A 144 -3.77 -4.08 30.09
CA PHE A 144 -4.50 -4.72 31.16
C PHE A 144 -3.85 -6.04 31.56
N ASP A 145 -3.62 -6.16 32.87
CA ASP A 145 -3.37 -7.41 33.55
C ASP A 145 -4.70 -8.12 33.82
N ASN A 146 -5.81 -7.42 34.07
CA ASN A 146 -7.16 -8.00 34.15
C ASN A 146 -8.22 -6.95 33.80
N ILE A 147 -9.46 -7.42 33.62
CA ILE A 147 -10.64 -6.59 33.36
C ILE A 147 -11.77 -6.90 34.34
N ASP A 148 -11.41 -7.08 35.61
CA ASP A 148 -12.39 -7.29 36.68
C ASP A 148 -13.40 -6.14 36.68
N ASN A 149 -14.64 -6.45 37.09
CA ASN A 149 -15.80 -5.54 37.08
C ASN A 149 -16.41 -5.24 35.71
N LEU A 150 -15.78 -5.60 34.59
CA LEU A 150 -16.38 -5.36 33.26
C LEU A 150 -17.74 -6.07 33.13
N SER A 151 -17.86 -7.28 33.66
CA SER A 151 -19.08 -8.11 33.63
C SER A 151 -20.29 -7.46 34.33
N SER A 152 -20.10 -6.41 35.13
CA SER A 152 -21.17 -5.63 35.76
C SER A 152 -21.83 -4.61 34.83
N LEU A 153 -21.18 -4.22 33.73
CA LEU A 153 -21.62 -3.20 32.79
C LEU A 153 -22.65 -3.73 31.77
N THR A 154 -23.69 -4.37 32.27
CA THR A 154 -24.67 -5.13 31.47
C THR A 154 -25.49 -4.30 30.47
N ASN A 155 -25.48 -2.97 30.57
CA ASN A 155 -26.15 -2.06 29.62
C ASN A 155 -25.27 -1.63 28.44
N LEU A 156 -24.02 -2.11 28.36
CA LEU A 156 -23.14 -1.82 27.23
C LEU A 156 -23.75 -2.32 25.92
N GLN A 157 -23.63 -1.47 24.90
CA GLN A 157 -24.04 -1.70 23.51
C GLN A 157 -22.84 -1.69 22.58
N ASN A 158 -21.82 -0.88 22.86
CA ASN A 158 -20.56 -0.84 22.13
C ASN A 158 -19.39 -0.98 23.12
N LEU A 159 -18.51 -1.92 22.82
CA LEU A 159 -17.32 -2.18 23.61
C LEU A 159 -16.11 -2.38 22.70
N ASN A 160 -15.08 -1.56 22.90
CA ASN A 160 -13.79 -1.71 22.24
C ASN A 160 -12.71 -2.01 23.28
N ILE A 161 -12.06 -3.17 23.15
CA ILE A 161 -10.95 -3.65 23.98
C ILE A 161 -9.81 -4.13 23.06
N SER A 162 -9.70 -3.61 21.84
CA SER A 162 -8.63 -4.04 20.92
C SER A 162 -7.24 -3.70 21.47
N PHE A 163 -6.24 -4.53 21.17
CA PHE A 163 -4.83 -4.30 21.54
C PHE A 163 -4.61 -3.91 23.01
N SER A 164 -5.30 -4.58 23.95
CA SER A 164 -5.40 -4.10 25.33
C SER A 164 -4.75 -4.99 26.38
N PHE A 165 -4.23 -6.17 26.00
CA PHE A 165 -3.70 -7.14 26.96
C PHE A 165 -2.22 -7.48 26.72
N ASN A 166 -1.52 -7.69 27.83
CA ASN A 166 -0.16 -8.23 27.84
C ASN A 166 -0.15 -9.76 27.58
N ILE A 167 1.04 -10.35 27.35
CA ILE A 167 1.28 -11.66 26.68
C ILE A 167 0.64 -12.91 27.35
N ASN A 168 -0.13 -12.83 28.44
CA ASN A 168 -0.50 -14.02 29.24
C ASN A 168 -1.98 -14.14 29.68
N GLN A 169 -2.92 -13.31 29.21
CA GLN A 169 -4.32 -13.31 29.66
C GLN A 169 -5.26 -14.04 28.68
N GLN A 170 -5.14 -15.37 28.57
CA GLN A 170 -5.84 -16.15 27.52
C GLN A 170 -7.38 -16.22 27.65
N ASN A 171 -8.02 -15.64 28.66
CA ASN A 171 -9.45 -15.93 28.88
C ASN A 171 -10.33 -14.81 29.44
N PHE A 172 -9.98 -13.54 29.21
CA PHE A 172 -10.84 -12.42 29.57
C PHE A 172 -12.19 -12.44 28.82
N ILE A 173 -12.24 -13.15 27.67
CA ILE A 173 -13.45 -13.32 26.86
C ILE A 173 -14.63 -13.93 27.65
N ARG A 174 -14.37 -14.69 28.71
CA ARG A 174 -15.42 -15.21 29.59
C ARG A 174 -16.20 -14.11 30.31
N GLU A 175 -15.54 -13.03 30.70
CA GLU A 175 -16.18 -11.88 31.38
C GLU A 175 -17.16 -11.15 30.45
N LEU A 176 -16.99 -11.28 29.13
CA LEU A 176 -17.89 -10.67 28.16
C LEU A 176 -19.24 -11.37 28.07
N ALA A 177 -19.35 -12.64 28.51
CA ALA A 177 -20.55 -13.45 28.34
C ALA A 177 -21.82 -12.86 29.00
N SER A 178 -21.65 -12.01 30.01
CA SER A 178 -22.76 -11.32 30.70
C SER A 178 -23.24 -10.05 29.99
N LEU A 179 -22.49 -9.53 29.03
CA LEU A 179 -22.77 -8.27 28.34
C LEU A 179 -23.76 -8.45 27.18
N VAL A 180 -24.88 -9.11 27.45
CA VAL A 180 -25.84 -9.61 26.45
C VAL A 180 -26.51 -8.52 25.60
N ASN A 181 -26.41 -7.25 25.99
CA ASN A 181 -26.94 -6.10 25.25
C ASN A 181 -25.97 -5.54 24.20
N LEU A 182 -24.75 -6.11 24.08
CA LEU A 182 -23.78 -5.68 23.09
C LEU A 182 -24.32 -5.84 21.66
N GLN A 183 -24.14 -4.79 20.88
CA GLN A 183 -24.43 -4.69 19.46
C GLN A 183 -23.13 -4.58 18.64
N GLN A 184 -22.09 -3.98 19.20
CA GLN A 184 -20.77 -3.84 18.59
C GLN A 184 -19.70 -4.28 19.60
N LEU A 185 -18.80 -5.17 19.16
CA LEU A 185 -17.69 -5.65 19.96
C LEU A 185 -16.41 -5.69 19.11
N ASN A 186 -15.37 -5.01 19.58
CA ASN A 186 -14.02 -5.15 19.04
C ASN A 186 -13.07 -5.67 20.12
N VAL A 187 -12.48 -6.83 19.86
CA VAL A 187 -11.44 -7.46 20.69
C VAL A 187 -10.24 -7.90 19.85
N SER A 188 -9.98 -7.24 18.74
CA SER A 188 -8.84 -7.53 17.86
C SER A 188 -7.49 -7.36 18.57
N GLY A 189 -6.44 -8.04 18.08
CA GLY A 189 -5.07 -7.82 18.56
C GLY A 189 -4.78 -8.33 19.99
N ASN A 190 -5.57 -9.26 20.53
CA ASN A 190 -5.50 -9.68 21.95
C ASN A 190 -5.00 -11.11 22.19
N LYS A 191 -4.46 -11.79 21.16
CA LYS A 191 -3.93 -13.17 21.25
C LYS A 191 -4.97 -14.21 21.74
N ILE A 192 -6.26 -13.94 21.56
CA ILE A 192 -7.39 -14.81 21.94
C ILE A 192 -7.28 -16.14 21.20
N THR A 193 -7.47 -17.26 21.91
CA THR A 193 -7.45 -18.61 21.32
C THR A 193 -8.84 -19.24 21.18
N SER A 194 -9.80 -18.79 22.00
CA SER A 194 -11.19 -19.28 22.01
C SER A 194 -12.18 -18.14 22.19
N ILE A 195 -13.29 -18.22 21.47
CA ILE A 195 -14.41 -17.28 21.51
C ILE A 195 -15.73 -17.97 21.87
N GLU A 196 -15.67 -19.12 22.54
CA GLU A 196 -16.88 -19.89 22.89
C GLU A 196 -17.86 -19.09 23.74
N SER A 197 -17.34 -18.28 24.67
CA SER A 197 -18.16 -17.45 25.56
C SER A 197 -18.91 -16.31 24.86
N LEU A 198 -18.57 -15.98 23.61
CA LEU A 198 -19.31 -14.98 22.84
C LEU A 198 -20.66 -15.50 22.35
N ALA A 199 -20.93 -16.82 22.42
CA ALA A 199 -22.17 -17.42 21.92
C ALA A 199 -23.46 -16.84 22.56
N SER A 200 -23.37 -16.25 23.76
CA SER A 200 -24.49 -15.61 24.46
C SER A 200 -24.81 -14.20 23.96
N LEU A 201 -23.93 -13.57 23.19
CA LEU A 201 -24.05 -12.17 22.75
C LEU A 201 -24.93 -12.03 21.50
N VAL A 202 -26.12 -12.63 21.54
CA VAL A 202 -27.02 -12.81 20.39
C VAL A 202 -27.53 -11.51 19.76
N ASN A 203 -27.34 -10.36 20.42
CA ASN A 203 -27.70 -9.03 19.91
C ASN A 203 -26.58 -8.38 19.07
N LEU A 204 -25.41 -9.02 18.93
CA LEU A 204 -24.30 -8.49 18.15
C LEU A 204 -24.70 -8.31 16.68
N GLN A 205 -24.38 -7.13 16.16
CA GLN A 205 -24.51 -6.72 14.76
C GLN A 205 -23.13 -6.55 14.11
N GLN A 206 -22.12 -6.15 14.88
CA GLN A 206 -20.74 -6.01 14.43
C GLN A 206 -19.79 -6.70 15.41
N LEU A 207 -18.92 -7.55 14.87
CA LEU A 207 -17.91 -8.25 15.66
C LEU A 207 -16.57 -8.23 14.95
N ASP A 208 -15.55 -7.73 15.65
CA ASP A 208 -14.15 -7.80 15.22
C ASP A 208 -13.33 -8.61 16.24
N VAL A 209 -12.83 -9.75 15.79
CA VAL A 209 -11.90 -10.63 16.53
C VAL A 209 -10.63 -10.91 15.71
N SER A 210 -10.30 -10.01 14.78
CA SER A 210 -9.10 -10.10 13.93
C SER A 210 -7.79 -10.07 14.73
N GLU A 211 -6.67 -10.43 14.11
CA GLU A 211 -5.33 -10.36 14.72
C GLU A 211 -5.23 -11.14 16.05
N ASN A 212 -5.78 -12.36 16.05
CA ASN A 212 -5.82 -13.22 17.22
C ASN A 212 -5.21 -14.60 16.92
N LYS A 213 -5.49 -15.60 17.75
CA LYS A 213 -4.98 -16.98 17.61
C LYS A 213 -6.13 -17.99 17.56
N ILE A 214 -7.30 -17.56 17.11
CA ILE A 214 -8.53 -18.35 17.08
C ILE A 214 -8.40 -19.44 16.02
N THR A 215 -8.80 -20.66 16.38
CA THR A 215 -8.80 -21.82 15.47
C THR A 215 -10.20 -22.35 15.19
N ASN A 216 -11.16 -22.07 16.08
CA ASN A 216 -12.52 -22.59 16.04
C ASN A 216 -13.51 -21.44 16.26
N ILE A 217 -14.44 -21.29 15.31
CA ILE A 217 -15.47 -20.24 15.30
C ILE A 217 -16.89 -20.82 15.37
N LYS A 218 -17.06 -22.05 15.86
CA LYS A 218 -18.38 -22.70 15.96
C LYS A 218 -19.39 -21.90 16.79
N SER A 219 -18.93 -21.19 17.81
CA SER A 219 -19.77 -20.35 18.67
C SER A 219 -20.42 -19.19 17.93
N LEU A 220 -19.88 -18.76 16.79
CA LEU A 220 -20.49 -17.69 15.99
C LEU A 220 -21.85 -18.10 15.41
N ALA A 221 -22.16 -19.39 15.29
CA ALA A 221 -23.40 -19.86 14.67
C ALA A 221 -24.69 -19.34 15.35
N SER A 222 -24.62 -18.94 16.63
CA SER A 222 -25.75 -18.36 17.37
C SER A 222 -25.93 -16.86 17.15
N LEU A 223 -24.95 -16.16 16.58
CA LEU A 223 -24.92 -14.70 16.43
C LEU A 223 -25.64 -14.25 15.16
N VAL A 224 -26.87 -14.72 14.97
CA VAL A 224 -27.64 -14.60 13.71
C VAL A 224 -27.97 -13.16 13.30
N ASN A 225 -27.80 -12.19 14.20
CA ASN A 225 -28.01 -10.76 13.94
C ASN A 225 -26.77 -10.04 13.38
N LEU A 226 -25.63 -10.74 13.22
CA LEU A 226 -24.42 -10.16 12.67
C LEU A 226 -24.65 -9.67 11.23
N GLN A 227 -24.21 -8.43 11.00
CA GLN A 227 -24.17 -7.75 9.71
C GLN A 227 -22.74 -7.54 9.24
N GLN A 228 -21.79 -7.36 10.17
CA GLN A 228 -20.38 -7.20 9.88
C GLN A 228 -19.56 -8.15 10.78
N LEU A 229 -18.68 -8.93 10.16
CA LEU A 229 -17.81 -9.85 10.88
C LEU A 229 -16.39 -9.78 10.33
N ASN A 230 -15.44 -9.49 11.20
CA ASN A 230 -14.01 -9.62 10.92
C ASN A 230 -13.38 -10.70 11.82
N VAL A 231 -12.87 -11.75 11.20
CA VAL A 231 -12.09 -12.83 11.83
C VAL A 231 -10.74 -13.03 11.11
N SER A 232 -10.25 -12.01 10.40
CA SER A 232 -8.98 -12.05 9.66
C SER A 232 -7.78 -12.28 10.59
N GLU A 233 -6.63 -12.63 10.02
CA GLU A 233 -5.36 -12.78 10.75
C GLU A 233 -5.48 -13.69 11.98
N ASN A 234 -6.02 -14.89 11.75
CA ASN A 234 -6.23 -15.91 12.78
C ASN A 234 -5.65 -17.25 12.30
N LYS A 235 -6.09 -18.36 12.89
CA LYS A 235 -5.64 -19.73 12.54
C LYS A 235 -6.81 -20.63 12.18
N ILE A 236 -7.87 -20.06 11.61
CA ILE A 236 -9.11 -20.74 11.27
C ILE A 236 -8.89 -21.62 10.05
N THR A 237 -9.42 -22.84 10.10
CA THR A 237 -9.37 -23.80 8.98
C THR A 237 -10.75 -24.16 8.45
N LYS A 238 -11.80 -23.85 9.21
CA LYS A 238 -13.16 -24.34 9.03
C LYS A 238 -14.16 -23.23 9.36
N ILE A 239 -15.07 -22.98 8.43
CA ILE A 239 -16.03 -21.87 8.48
C ILE A 239 -17.48 -22.32 8.28
N GLU A 240 -17.79 -23.60 8.51
CA GLU A 240 -19.15 -24.14 8.32
C GLU A 240 -20.18 -23.47 9.25
N SER A 241 -19.76 -22.96 10.40
CA SER A 241 -20.61 -22.23 11.34
C SER A 241 -21.09 -20.88 10.81
N LEU A 242 -20.44 -20.31 9.80
CA LEU A 242 -20.89 -19.04 9.20
C LEU A 242 -22.18 -19.21 8.41
N ALA A 243 -22.55 -20.43 8.00
CA ALA A 243 -23.72 -20.67 7.13
C ALA A 243 -25.05 -20.18 7.72
N SER A 244 -25.16 -20.03 9.06
CA SER A 244 -26.36 -19.51 9.74
C SER A 244 -26.44 -17.98 9.79
N LEU A 245 -25.36 -17.27 9.46
CA LEU A 245 -25.24 -15.82 9.59
C LEU A 245 -25.81 -15.07 8.37
N VAL A 246 -27.03 -15.41 7.98
CA VAL A 246 -27.66 -14.97 6.72
C VAL A 246 -27.87 -13.45 6.61
N ASN A 247 -27.73 -12.70 7.71
CA ASN A 247 -27.82 -11.25 7.73
C ASN A 247 -26.48 -10.53 7.45
N LEU A 248 -25.39 -11.28 7.27
CA LEU A 248 -24.08 -10.69 6.96
C LEU A 248 -24.11 -9.92 5.64
N GLN A 249 -23.56 -8.71 5.71
CA GLN A 249 -23.35 -7.80 4.58
C GLN A 249 -21.85 -7.62 4.31
N GLN A 250 -21.02 -7.70 5.35
CA GLN A 250 -19.57 -7.60 5.24
C GLN A 250 -18.90 -8.75 6.00
N LEU A 251 -17.99 -9.45 5.34
CA LEU A 251 -17.25 -10.56 5.93
C LEU A 251 -15.77 -10.50 5.52
N ASP A 252 -14.90 -10.48 6.52
CA ASP A 252 -13.47 -10.67 6.34
C ASP A 252 -13.00 -11.92 7.10
N VAL A 253 -12.50 -12.90 6.33
CA VAL A 253 -11.86 -14.14 6.82
C VAL A 253 -10.45 -14.30 6.23
N SER A 254 -9.84 -13.20 5.76
CA SER A 254 -8.51 -13.21 5.15
C SER A 254 -7.42 -13.63 6.13
N GLU A 255 -6.23 -13.97 5.60
CA GLU A 255 -5.06 -14.33 6.40
C GLU A 255 -5.35 -15.44 7.42
N ASN A 256 -5.94 -16.52 6.94
CA ASN A 256 -6.26 -17.72 7.72
C ASN A 256 -5.71 -18.97 7.03
N LYS A 257 -6.28 -20.14 7.30
CA LYS A 257 -5.86 -21.44 6.72
C LYS A 257 -7.05 -22.17 6.11
N ILE A 258 -8.02 -21.43 5.58
CA ILE A 258 -9.27 -21.95 5.04
C ILE A 258 -9.01 -22.57 3.67
N THR A 259 -9.55 -23.77 3.44
CA THR A 259 -9.46 -24.47 2.14
C THR A 259 -10.81 -24.64 1.46
N ASN A 260 -11.91 -24.56 2.21
CA ASN A 260 -13.26 -24.80 1.71
C ASN A 260 -14.20 -23.70 2.19
N ILE A 261 -14.84 -23.03 1.21
CA ILE A 261 -15.76 -21.92 1.43
C ILE A 261 -17.21 -22.22 1.06
N LYS A 262 -17.58 -23.50 0.88
CA LYS A 262 -18.94 -23.90 0.48
C LYS A 262 -20.05 -23.36 1.39
N SER A 263 -19.76 -23.17 2.67
CA SER A 263 -20.72 -22.60 3.64
C SER A 263 -21.08 -21.14 3.37
N LEU A 264 -20.27 -20.40 2.59
CA LEU A 264 -20.58 -19.02 2.24
C LEU A 264 -21.77 -18.92 1.28
N ALA A 265 -22.14 -19.99 0.55
CA ALA A 265 -23.21 -19.96 -0.44
C ALA A 265 -24.59 -19.52 0.10
N SER A 266 -24.83 -19.65 1.42
CA SER A 266 -26.06 -19.20 2.07
C SER A 266 -26.09 -17.71 2.42
N LEU A 267 -24.96 -17.02 2.34
CA LEU A 267 -24.80 -15.63 2.78
C LEU A 267 -25.19 -14.63 1.68
N VAL A 268 -26.37 -14.81 1.10
CA VAL A 268 -26.85 -14.11 -0.10
C VAL A 268 -26.96 -12.58 0.06
N ASN A 269 -26.91 -12.05 1.28
CA ASN A 269 -26.93 -10.62 1.58
C ASN A 269 -25.54 -9.97 1.59
N LEU A 270 -24.46 -10.73 1.37
CA LEU A 270 -23.11 -10.20 1.33
C LEU A 270 -22.94 -9.18 0.20
N GLN A 271 -22.35 -8.04 0.56
CA GLN A 271 -21.96 -6.96 -0.33
C GLN A 271 -20.44 -6.85 -0.42
N GLN A 272 -19.72 -7.18 0.65
CA GLN A 272 -18.27 -7.17 0.71
C GLN A 272 -17.76 -8.48 1.28
N LEU A 273 -16.83 -9.13 0.57
CA LEU A 273 -16.22 -10.37 0.99
C LEU A 273 -14.71 -10.35 0.76
N ASN A 274 -13.95 -10.57 1.82
CA ASN A 274 -12.51 -10.78 1.76
C ASN A 274 -12.15 -12.17 2.30
N VAL A 275 -11.63 -13.04 1.41
CA VAL A 275 -11.12 -14.38 1.74
C VAL A 275 -9.67 -14.54 1.27
N SER A 276 -8.95 -13.42 1.08
CA SER A 276 -7.58 -13.42 0.59
C SER A 276 -6.60 -14.11 1.54
N CYS A 277 -5.41 -14.46 1.06
CA CYS A 277 -4.33 -15.04 1.85
C CYS A 277 -4.79 -16.29 2.64
N ASN A 278 -5.41 -17.23 1.93
CA ASN A 278 -5.88 -18.51 2.46
C ASN A 278 -5.31 -19.67 1.62
N LYS A 279 -5.98 -20.82 1.58
CA LYS A 279 -5.58 -22.00 0.80
C LYS A 279 -6.74 -22.52 -0.05
N ILE A 280 -7.54 -21.61 -0.59
CA ILE A 280 -8.76 -21.92 -1.33
C ILE A 280 -8.37 -22.30 -2.76
N THR A 281 -8.97 -23.38 -3.27
CA THR A 281 -8.77 -23.85 -4.65
C THR A 281 -10.03 -23.80 -5.49
N ASN A 282 -11.22 -23.82 -4.86
CA ASN A 282 -12.52 -23.81 -5.52
C ASN A 282 -13.40 -22.71 -4.91
N ILE A 283 -13.93 -21.86 -5.79
CA ILE A 283 -14.80 -20.74 -5.46
C ILE A 283 -16.23 -20.84 -6.03
N GLU A 284 -16.67 -22.01 -6.51
CA GLU A 284 -18.00 -22.23 -7.11
C GLU A 284 -19.15 -21.78 -6.21
N SER A 285 -18.99 -21.89 -4.89
CA SER A 285 -19.99 -21.45 -3.92
C SER A 285 -20.23 -19.94 -3.89
N LEU A 286 -19.34 -19.14 -4.48
CA LEU A 286 -19.54 -17.69 -4.58
C LEU A 286 -20.60 -17.32 -5.62
N ALA A 287 -20.93 -18.21 -6.56
CA ALA A 287 -21.87 -17.92 -7.65
C ALA A 287 -23.28 -17.48 -7.19
N SER A 288 -23.68 -17.83 -5.96
CA SER A 288 -24.98 -17.44 -5.37
C SER A 288 -24.97 -16.04 -4.72
N LEU A 289 -23.80 -15.43 -4.53
CA LEU A 289 -23.63 -14.17 -3.81
C LEU A 289 -23.83 -12.94 -4.72
N ILE A 290 -24.95 -12.92 -5.43
CA ILE A 290 -25.24 -11.97 -6.51
C ILE A 290 -25.27 -10.49 -6.08
N ASN A 291 -25.33 -10.22 -4.78
CA ASN A 291 -25.32 -8.86 -4.20
C ASN A 291 -23.90 -8.33 -3.92
N LEU A 292 -22.85 -9.12 -4.16
CA LEU A 292 -21.47 -8.69 -3.97
C LEU A 292 -21.13 -7.49 -4.86
N GLN A 293 -20.53 -6.49 -4.22
CA GLN A 293 -19.99 -5.28 -4.84
C GLN A 293 -18.45 -5.26 -4.76
N GLN A 294 -17.89 -5.87 -3.71
CA GLN A 294 -16.44 -5.98 -3.50
C GLN A 294 -16.08 -7.42 -3.14
N LEU A 295 -15.13 -7.97 -3.88
CA LEU A 295 -14.62 -9.32 -3.65
C LEU A 295 -13.10 -9.34 -3.73
N ASN A 296 -12.46 -9.88 -2.69
CA ASN A 296 -11.04 -10.18 -2.70
C ASN A 296 -10.81 -11.67 -2.37
N VAL A 297 -10.22 -12.39 -3.33
CA VAL A 297 -9.79 -13.79 -3.21
C VAL A 297 -8.29 -13.95 -3.49
N SER A 298 -7.52 -12.84 -3.46
CA SER A 298 -6.09 -12.85 -3.78
C SER A 298 -5.26 -13.73 -2.84
N GLY A 299 -4.10 -14.21 -3.26
CA GLY A 299 -3.20 -14.99 -2.41
C GLY A 299 -3.80 -16.35 -2.00
N ASN A 300 -4.35 -17.07 -2.97
CA ASN A 300 -4.93 -18.40 -2.80
C ASN A 300 -4.34 -19.36 -3.85
N GLU A 301 -4.95 -20.53 -4.04
CA GLU A 301 -4.51 -21.56 -5.00
C GLU A 301 -5.61 -21.79 -6.07
N ILE A 302 -6.32 -20.72 -6.47
CA ILE A 302 -7.46 -20.77 -7.40
C ILE A 302 -6.94 -20.84 -8.84
N SER A 303 -7.52 -21.72 -9.66
CA SER A 303 -7.24 -21.79 -11.11
C SER A 303 -8.43 -21.46 -12.00
N GLY A 304 -9.65 -21.75 -11.54
CA GLY A 304 -10.90 -21.49 -12.27
C GLY A 304 -11.76 -20.41 -11.60
N ILE A 305 -12.23 -19.45 -12.40
CA ILE A 305 -13.03 -18.31 -11.96
C ILE A 305 -14.36 -18.17 -12.71
N GLU A 306 -14.86 -19.24 -13.32
CA GLU A 306 -16.10 -19.27 -14.10
C GLU A 306 -17.32 -18.88 -13.25
N SER A 307 -17.30 -19.26 -11.98
CA SER A 307 -18.34 -18.94 -10.99
C SER A 307 -18.52 -17.44 -10.73
N LEU A 308 -17.51 -16.61 -11.03
CA LEU A 308 -17.62 -15.17 -10.87
C LEU A 308 -18.56 -14.54 -11.89
N ALA A 309 -18.83 -15.19 -13.03
CA ALA A 309 -19.63 -14.62 -14.12
C ALA A 309 -21.06 -14.19 -13.72
N SER A 310 -21.61 -14.75 -12.63
CA SER A 310 -22.93 -14.38 -12.10
C SER A 310 -22.93 -13.12 -11.22
N LEU A 311 -21.75 -12.64 -10.80
CA LEU A 311 -21.58 -11.54 -9.84
C LEU A 311 -21.60 -10.17 -10.52
N VAL A 312 -22.61 -9.93 -11.35
CA VAL A 312 -22.72 -8.75 -12.24
C VAL A 312 -22.76 -7.39 -11.52
N ASN A 313 -22.96 -7.38 -10.20
CA ASN A 313 -22.95 -6.17 -9.37
C ASN A 313 -21.55 -5.80 -8.83
N LEU A 314 -20.52 -6.60 -9.12
CA LEU A 314 -19.16 -6.33 -8.70
C LEU A 314 -18.65 -5.00 -9.28
N GLN A 315 -18.06 -4.20 -8.40
CA GLN A 315 -17.39 -2.95 -8.70
C GLN A 315 -15.88 -3.05 -8.46
N GLN A 316 -15.46 -3.90 -7.51
CA GLN A 316 -14.06 -4.13 -7.18
C GLN A 316 -13.79 -5.63 -7.07
N LEU A 317 -12.77 -6.10 -7.78
CA LEU A 317 -12.37 -7.50 -7.79
C LEU A 317 -10.84 -7.65 -7.67
N GLY A 318 -10.40 -8.34 -6.63
CA GLY A 318 -9.02 -8.81 -6.46
C GLY A 318 -8.95 -10.33 -6.56
N VAL A 319 -8.20 -10.84 -7.54
CA VAL A 319 -7.91 -12.27 -7.75
C VAL A 319 -6.39 -12.51 -7.93
N SER A 320 -5.57 -11.54 -7.54
CA SER A 320 -4.11 -11.59 -7.69
C SER A 320 -3.45 -12.71 -6.90
N LEU A 321 -2.24 -13.11 -7.29
CA LEU A 321 -1.46 -14.17 -6.61
C LEU A 321 -2.25 -15.48 -6.49
N ASN A 322 -2.67 -16.01 -7.64
CA ASN A 322 -3.36 -17.28 -7.82
C ASN A 322 -2.75 -18.04 -9.01
N ASN A 323 -3.39 -19.12 -9.47
CA ASN A 323 -2.94 -19.94 -10.60
C ASN A 323 -3.91 -19.81 -11.80
N ILE A 324 -4.45 -18.61 -12.05
CA ILE A 324 -5.46 -18.37 -13.07
C ILE A 324 -4.79 -18.25 -14.44
N THR A 325 -5.33 -18.94 -15.44
CA THR A 325 -4.86 -18.86 -16.84
C THR A 325 -5.91 -18.29 -17.78
N ASN A 326 -7.21 -18.44 -17.46
CA ASN A 326 -8.33 -17.97 -18.28
C ASN A 326 -9.22 -17.01 -17.48
N ILE A 327 -9.48 -15.84 -18.08
CA ILE A 327 -10.32 -14.78 -17.52
C ILE A 327 -11.54 -14.43 -18.39
N GLU A 328 -11.96 -15.33 -19.28
CA GLU A 328 -13.14 -15.12 -20.14
C GLU A 328 -14.42 -14.84 -19.34
N SER A 329 -14.57 -15.46 -18.17
CA SER A 329 -15.74 -15.28 -17.30
C SER A 329 -15.89 -13.86 -16.76
N LEU A 330 -14.82 -13.05 -16.76
CA LEU A 330 -14.89 -11.66 -16.32
C LEU A 330 -15.67 -10.77 -17.30
N ALA A 331 -15.88 -11.18 -18.55
CA ALA A 331 -16.55 -10.36 -19.57
C ALA A 331 -17.99 -9.95 -19.21
N SER A 332 -18.66 -10.65 -18.28
CA SER A 332 -20.00 -10.29 -17.81
C SER A 332 -20.01 -9.20 -16.73
N LEU A 333 -18.86 -8.87 -16.14
CA LEU A 333 -18.74 -7.99 -14.97
C LEU A 333 -18.65 -6.51 -15.35
N VAL A 334 -19.55 -6.07 -16.21
CA VAL A 334 -19.51 -4.74 -16.87
C VAL A 334 -19.56 -3.54 -15.91
N ASN A 335 -19.91 -3.75 -14.64
CA ASN A 335 -19.92 -2.72 -13.59
C ASN A 335 -18.57 -2.57 -12.86
N LEU A 336 -17.56 -3.39 -13.20
CA LEU A 336 -16.24 -3.31 -12.59
C LEU A 336 -15.59 -1.95 -12.84
N GLN A 337 -15.05 -1.39 -11.76
CA GLN A 337 -14.29 -0.14 -11.74
C GLN A 337 -12.83 -0.39 -11.35
N GLN A 338 -12.56 -1.42 -10.56
CA GLN A 338 -11.21 -1.81 -10.13
C GLN A 338 -11.03 -3.31 -10.30
N LEU A 339 -9.95 -3.70 -10.98
CA LEU A 339 -9.60 -5.09 -11.22
C LEU A 339 -8.11 -5.32 -10.98
N ASP A 340 -7.80 -6.28 -10.11
CA ASP A 340 -6.45 -6.79 -9.90
C ASP A 340 -6.40 -8.30 -10.17
N VAL A 341 -5.72 -8.68 -11.25
CA VAL A 341 -5.44 -10.07 -11.66
C VAL A 341 -3.93 -10.34 -11.67
N SER A 342 -3.13 -9.51 -11.00
CA SER A 342 -1.67 -9.62 -11.03
C SER A 342 -1.12 -10.91 -10.41
N GLY A 343 0.07 -11.34 -10.81
CA GLY A 343 0.71 -12.53 -10.26
C GLY A 343 -0.07 -13.81 -10.53
N ASN A 344 -0.45 -14.02 -11.79
CA ASN A 344 -1.14 -15.22 -12.29
C ASN A 344 -0.42 -15.75 -13.54
N GLU A 345 -1.02 -16.68 -14.26
CA GLU A 345 -0.48 -17.30 -15.49
C GLU A 345 -1.33 -16.91 -16.72
N ILE A 346 -1.81 -15.66 -16.76
CA ILE A 346 -2.72 -15.18 -17.81
C ILE A 346 -1.90 -14.76 -19.04
N SER A 347 -2.29 -15.25 -20.22
CA SER A 347 -1.67 -14.85 -21.50
C SER A 347 -2.61 -14.03 -22.40
N GLY A 348 -3.91 -14.24 -22.30
CA GLY A 348 -4.95 -13.55 -23.08
C GLY A 348 -5.86 -12.68 -22.22
N ILE A 349 -6.12 -11.45 -22.68
CA ILE A 349 -6.94 -10.46 -21.97
C ILE A 349 -8.05 -9.85 -22.83
N GLU A 350 -8.48 -10.57 -23.87
CA GLU A 350 -9.51 -10.12 -24.81
C GLU A 350 -10.85 -9.87 -24.12
N SER A 351 -11.17 -10.66 -23.08
CA SER A 351 -12.41 -10.53 -22.30
C SER A 351 -12.55 -9.18 -21.60
N LEU A 352 -11.43 -8.53 -21.26
CA LEU A 352 -11.41 -7.22 -20.60
C LEU A 352 -12.00 -6.11 -21.47
N ALA A 353 -12.06 -6.28 -22.80
CA ALA A 353 -12.57 -5.26 -23.72
C ALA A 353 -14.01 -4.83 -23.43
N SER A 354 -14.78 -5.68 -22.75
CA SER A 354 -16.17 -5.42 -22.34
C SER A 354 -16.30 -4.56 -21.07
N LEU A 355 -15.23 -4.41 -20.29
CA LEU A 355 -15.23 -3.80 -18.97
C LEU A 355 -15.03 -2.28 -19.04
N VAL A 356 -15.85 -1.61 -19.85
CA VAL A 356 -15.69 -0.19 -20.24
C VAL A 356 -15.73 0.80 -19.07
N ASN A 357 -16.22 0.40 -17.90
CA ASN A 357 -16.26 1.21 -16.67
C ASN A 357 -14.99 1.11 -15.81
N LEU A 358 -14.01 0.30 -16.22
CA LEU A 358 -12.75 0.15 -15.48
C LEU A 358 -12.00 1.48 -15.38
N GLN A 359 -11.57 1.80 -14.16
CA GLN A 359 -10.76 2.96 -13.83
C GLN A 359 -9.36 2.57 -13.36
N GLN A 360 -9.22 1.38 -12.74
CA GLN A 360 -7.94 0.85 -12.28
C GLN A 360 -7.80 -0.60 -12.72
N LEU A 361 -6.69 -0.92 -13.38
CA LEU A 361 -6.38 -2.26 -13.86
C LEU A 361 -4.93 -2.63 -13.51
N ASN A 362 -4.78 -3.73 -12.78
CA ASN A 362 -3.49 -4.36 -12.55
C ASN A 362 -3.49 -5.78 -13.13
N VAL A 363 -2.65 -5.99 -14.14
CA VAL A 363 -2.40 -7.29 -14.78
C VAL A 363 -0.91 -7.67 -14.69
N SER A 364 -0.15 -7.03 -13.78
CA SER A 364 1.29 -7.26 -13.67
C SER A 364 1.66 -8.69 -13.28
N GLY A 365 2.85 -9.16 -13.64
CA GLY A 365 3.32 -10.50 -13.28
C GLY A 365 2.46 -11.60 -13.91
N ASN A 366 2.28 -11.54 -15.22
CA ASN A 366 1.54 -12.50 -16.04
C ASN A 366 2.35 -12.79 -17.33
N GLU A 367 1.77 -13.53 -18.27
CA GLU A 367 2.39 -13.93 -19.55
C GLU A 367 1.77 -13.17 -20.74
N ILE A 368 1.34 -11.92 -20.53
CA ILE A 368 0.60 -11.14 -21.52
C ILE A 368 1.57 -10.56 -22.56
N SER A 369 1.33 -10.85 -23.84
CA SER A 369 2.11 -10.26 -24.96
C SER A 369 1.32 -9.27 -25.81
N LYS A 370 -0.02 -9.32 -25.73
CA LYS A 370 -0.97 -8.57 -26.54
C LYS A 370 -1.95 -7.81 -25.68
N ILE A 371 -2.12 -6.52 -25.98
CA ILE A 371 -2.93 -5.59 -25.18
C ILE A 371 -3.87 -4.73 -26.03
N GLU A 372 -4.20 -5.18 -27.24
CA GLU A 372 -5.11 -4.49 -28.16
C GLU A 372 -6.52 -4.34 -27.57
N SER A 373 -6.95 -5.30 -26.76
CA SER A 373 -8.25 -5.28 -26.06
C SER A 373 -8.39 -4.12 -25.08
N LEU A 374 -7.27 -3.56 -24.57
CA LEU A 374 -7.32 -2.43 -23.66
C LEU A 374 -7.79 -1.14 -24.34
N ALA A 375 -7.75 -1.06 -25.68
CA ALA A 375 -8.13 0.14 -26.42
C ALA A 375 -9.58 0.61 -26.17
N SER A 376 -10.47 -0.28 -25.72
CA SER A 376 -11.87 0.07 -25.39
C SER A 376 -12.04 0.65 -23.98
N LEU A 377 -11.04 0.58 -23.11
CA LEU A 377 -11.10 0.99 -21.70
C LEU A 377 -10.85 2.50 -21.54
N VAL A 378 -11.64 3.31 -22.24
CA VAL A 378 -11.40 4.76 -22.36
C VAL A 378 -11.43 5.54 -21.04
N HIS A 379 -12.06 4.98 -19.99
CA HIS A 379 -12.15 5.55 -18.64
C HIS A 379 -11.03 5.09 -17.69
N LEU A 380 -10.07 4.30 -18.19
CA LEU A 380 -8.98 3.79 -17.39
C LEU A 380 -8.04 4.93 -16.99
N LYS A 381 -7.83 5.09 -15.67
CA LYS A 381 -6.98 6.13 -15.07
C LYS A 381 -5.63 5.58 -14.62
N GLN A 382 -5.59 4.32 -14.19
CA GLN A 382 -4.37 3.65 -13.72
C GLN A 382 -4.25 2.28 -14.38
N LEU A 383 -3.08 2.03 -14.98
CA LEU A 383 -2.75 0.77 -15.63
C LEU A 383 -1.38 0.29 -15.15
N ASN A 384 -1.35 -0.93 -14.61
CA ASN A 384 -0.12 -1.64 -14.31
C ASN A 384 -0.04 -2.93 -15.13
N VAL A 385 0.92 -2.99 -16.06
CA VAL A 385 1.23 -4.16 -16.90
C VAL A 385 2.68 -4.63 -16.70
N ASN A 386 3.29 -4.28 -15.56
CA ASN A 386 4.67 -4.66 -15.26
C ASN A 386 4.88 -6.18 -15.35
N TRP A 387 6.10 -6.63 -15.62
CA TRP A 387 6.48 -8.05 -15.59
C TRP A 387 5.57 -8.90 -16.49
N ASN A 388 5.54 -8.56 -17.78
CA ASN A 388 4.79 -9.25 -18.84
C ASN A 388 5.69 -9.38 -20.09
N GLU A 389 5.12 -9.88 -21.19
CA GLU A 389 5.83 -10.12 -22.45
C GLU A 389 5.44 -9.10 -23.54
N ILE A 390 5.03 -7.88 -23.15
CA ILE A 390 4.47 -6.89 -24.08
C ILE A 390 5.58 -6.29 -24.92
N SER A 391 5.38 -6.26 -26.24
CA SER A 391 6.30 -5.58 -27.17
C SER A 391 5.66 -4.43 -27.95
N ASN A 392 4.32 -4.32 -27.94
CA ASN A 392 3.59 -3.26 -28.64
C ASN A 392 2.58 -2.59 -27.70
N ILE A 393 2.63 -1.26 -27.66
CA ILE A 393 1.80 -0.41 -26.79
C ILE A 393 0.91 0.56 -27.54
N GLU A 394 0.75 0.40 -28.86
CA GLU A 394 -0.04 1.32 -29.70
C GLU A 394 -1.50 1.44 -29.24
N SER A 395 -2.08 0.37 -28.71
CA SER A 395 -3.45 0.37 -28.19
C SER A 395 -3.68 1.35 -27.04
N LEU A 396 -2.63 1.63 -26.24
CA LEU A 396 -2.69 2.57 -25.12
C LEU A 396 -2.98 4.01 -25.56
N ALA A 397 -2.74 4.35 -26.83
CA ALA A 397 -3.04 5.69 -27.37
C ALA A 397 -4.54 6.02 -27.35
N SER A 398 -5.41 5.01 -27.18
CA SER A 398 -6.88 5.19 -27.10
C SER A 398 -7.37 5.52 -25.68
N LEU A 399 -6.51 5.37 -24.66
CA LEU A 399 -6.88 5.61 -23.26
C LEU A 399 -6.83 7.10 -22.95
N VAL A 400 -7.97 7.77 -23.09
CA VAL A 400 -8.05 9.24 -22.99
C VAL A 400 -7.97 9.77 -21.56
N ASP A 401 -8.42 8.99 -20.57
CA ASP A 401 -8.44 9.38 -19.15
C ASP A 401 -7.22 8.88 -18.36
N ILE A 402 -6.22 8.28 -19.03
CA ILE A 402 -5.07 7.63 -18.38
C ILE A 402 -4.14 8.65 -17.70
N GLN A 403 -3.80 8.37 -16.45
CA GLN A 403 -2.98 9.25 -15.62
C GLN A 403 -1.69 8.57 -15.17
N GLN A 404 -1.75 7.27 -14.89
CA GLN A 404 -0.62 6.48 -14.38
C GLN A 404 -0.46 5.22 -15.19
N ILE A 405 0.76 4.98 -15.67
CA ILE A 405 1.11 3.79 -16.44
C ILE A 405 2.41 3.21 -15.90
N SER A 406 2.37 1.92 -15.54
CA SER A 406 3.55 1.13 -15.20
C SER A 406 3.73 0.03 -16.25
N LEU A 407 4.90 0.02 -16.88
CA LEU A 407 5.28 -0.85 -18.01
C LEU A 407 6.59 -1.62 -17.75
N ASP A 408 7.04 -1.67 -16.50
CA ASP A 408 8.35 -2.20 -16.11
C ASP A 408 8.55 -3.65 -16.56
N ASN A 409 9.78 -3.99 -16.92
CA ASN A 409 10.21 -5.32 -17.35
C ASN A 409 9.25 -5.98 -18.37
N ASN A 410 9.22 -5.41 -19.56
CA ASN A 410 8.51 -5.93 -20.74
C ASN A 410 9.48 -6.10 -21.92
N LEU A 411 9.00 -6.62 -23.05
CA LEU A 411 9.80 -6.96 -24.23
C LEU A 411 9.86 -5.82 -25.25
N PHE A 412 10.20 -4.63 -24.78
CA PHE A 412 10.29 -3.45 -25.61
C PHE A 412 11.55 -3.47 -26.49
N GLY A 413 11.44 -4.02 -27.71
CA GLY A 413 12.53 -4.04 -28.69
C GLY A 413 13.07 -2.64 -29.03
N ASN A 414 14.36 -2.56 -29.37
CA ASN A 414 15.17 -1.37 -29.16
C ASN A 414 15.08 -0.23 -30.19
N GLU A 415 14.12 -0.17 -31.11
CA GLU A 415 14.15 0.91 -32.14
C GLU A 415 12.85 1.62 -32.49
N TYR A 416 11.65 1.10 -32.18
CA TYR A 416 10.42 1.73 -32.72
C TYR A 416 9.19 1.70 -31.82
N LEU A 417 9.31 1.30 -30.56
CA LEU A 417 8.17 1.21 -29.65
C LEU A 417 7.41 2.52 -29.48
N PHE A 418 8.18 3.60 -29.47
CA PHE A 418 7.69 4.96 -29.29
C PHE A 418 7.81 5.76 -30.59
N SER A 419 7.42 5.17 -31.72
CA SER A 419 7.40 5.90 -32.99
C SER A 419 6.60 7.20 -32.82
N TYR A 420 7.07 8.28 -33.45
CA TYR A 420 6.45 9.62 -33.39
C TYR A 420 4.92 9.58 -33.56
N ARG A 421 4.41 8.64 -34.36
CA ARG A 421 2.97 8.48 -34.65
C ARG A 421 2.15 7.95 -33.48
N THR A 422 2.75 7.15 -32.61
CA THR A 422 2.08 6.55 -31.45
C THR A 422 1.82 7.60 -30.36
N PHE A 423 2.81 8.46 -30.08
CA PHE A 423 2.76 9.43 -28.97
C PHE A 423 2.34 10.86 -29.35
N ALA A 424 2.35 11.23 -30.64
CA ALA A 424 1.87 12.54 -31.09
C ALA A 424 0.33 12.72 -30.96
N LYS A 425 -0.41 11.65 -30.64
CA LYS A 425 -1.85 11.73 -30.38
C LYS A 425 -2.12 12.19 -28.95
N ILE A 426 -3.13 13.05 -28.81
CA ILE A 426 -3.53 13.91 -27.68
C ILE A 426 -3.57 13.24 -26.28
N SER A 427 -3.60 11.91 -26.20
CA SER A 427 -3.88 11.12 -25.00
C SER A 427 -2.80 11.12 -23.91
N TYR A 428 -1.53 11.43 -24.23
CA TYR A 428 -0.44 11.35 -23.22
C TYR A 428 -0.26 12.63 -22.40
N GLN A 429 -1.00 13.70 -22.71
CA GLN A 429 -0.90 14.93 -21.92
C GLN A 429 -1.45 14.76 -20.51
N GLN A 430 -2.32 13.80 -20.23
CA GLN A 430 -2.89 13.64 -18.88
C GLN A 430 -2.00 12.83 -17.93
N ILE A 431 -1.00 12.12 -18.49
CA ILE A 431 -0.13 11.25 -17.71
C ILE A 431 0.75 12.08 -16.79
N ASN A 432 0.62 11.79 -15.51
CA ASN A 432 1.41 12.39 -14.43
C ASN A 432 2.41 11.40 -13.83
N HIS A 433 2.27 10.09 -14.08
CA HIS A 433 3.20 9.05 -13.63
C HIS A 433 3.46 8.03 -14.74
N LEU A 434 4.74 7.84 -15.07
CA LEU A 434 5.20 6.81 -15.99
C LEU A 434 6.33 6.00 -15.35
N SER A 435 6.23 4.67 -15.42
CA SER A 435 7.30 3.74 -15.02
C SER A 435 7.64 2.80 -16.17
N LEU A 436 8.94 2.70 -16.48
CA LEU A 436 9.53 1.89 -17.55
C LEU A 436 10.89 1.32 -17.08
N CYS A 437 10.96 0.84 -15.84
CA CYS A 437 12.15 0.21 -15.28
C CYS A 437 12.45 -1.13 -15.97
N TYR A 438 13.70 -1.60 -15.92
CA TYR A 438 14.11 -2.93 -16.45
C TYR A 438 13.72 -3.16 -17.92
N SER A 439 13.59 -2.09 -18.71
CA SER A 439 13.00 -2.15 -20.06
C SER A 439 14.03 -2.14 -21.18
N LYS A 440 15.32 -2.15 -20.83
CA LYS A 440 16.46 -2.13 -21.77
C LYS A 440 16.46 -0.90 -22.70
N LEU A 441 15.84 0.20 -22.27
CA LEU A 441 15.73 1.43 -23.04
C LEU A 441 17.09 2.14 -23.14
N SER A 442 17.45 2.61 -24.33
CA SER A 442 18.60 3.51 -24.52
C SER A 442 18.23 4.90 -25.03
N ASN A 443 17.07 5.05 -25.69
CA ASN A 443 16.53 6.33 -26.17
C ASN A 443 15.20 6.62 -25.44
N ILE A 444 15.04 7.86 -25.00
CA ILE A 444 13.85 8.33 -24.26
C ILE A 444 13.24 9.61 -24.86
N ASP A 445 13.49 9.92 -26.14
CA ASP A 445 13.05 11.17 -26.80
C ASP A 445 11.53 11.34 -26.83
N PHE A 446 10.79 10.22 -26.75
CA PHE A 446 9.34 10.20 -26.63
C PHE A 446 8.81 10.94 -25.40
N LEU A 447 9.64 11.15 -24.37
CA LEU A 447 9.26 11.92 -23.19
C LEU A 447 8.95 13.40 -23.51
N THR A 448 9.39 13.92 -24.66
CA THR A 448 9.04 15.27 -25.14
C THR A 448 7.53 15.54 -25.14
N TYR A 449 6.71 14.50 -25.29
CA TYR A 449 5.24 14.61 -25.32
C TYR A 449 4.57 14.65 -23.94
N PHE A 450 5.28 14.31 -22.86
CA PHE A 450 4.74 14.13 -21.51
C PHE A 450 4.84 15.41 -20.67
N LYS A 451 4.17 16.47 -21.11
CA LYS A 451 4.28 17.81 -20.49
C LYS A 451 3.75 17.92 -19.06
N ASN A 452 2.88 17.00 -18.64
CA ASN A 452 2.30 16.99 -17.29
C ASN A 452 2.92 15.95 -16.35
N LEU A 453 4.00 15.30 -16.79
CA LEU A 453 4.68 14.28 -16.01
C LEU A 453 5.21 14.85 -14.70
N GLN A 454 4.85 14.21 -13.58
CA GLN A 454 5.28 14.57 -12.23
C GLN A 454 6.20 13.51 -11.64
N LYS A 455 5.99 12.24 -11.99
CA LYS A 455 6.80 11.10 -11.56
C LYS A 455 7.27 10.28 -12.75
N LEU A 456 8.57 10.04 -12.83
CA LEU A 456 9.20 9.22 -13.87
C LEU A 456 10.16 8.21 -13.23
N GLU A 457 9.94 6.94 -13.54
CA GLU A 457 10.76 5.82 -13.07
C GLU A 457 11.38 5.09 -14.27
N LEU A 458 12.71 5.10 -14.35
CA LEU A 458 13.50 4.56 -15.46
C LEU A 458 14.74 3.80 -14.95
N ASN A 459 14.69 3.30 -13.73
CA ASN A 459 15.78 2.50 -13.14
C ASN A 459 16.11 1.28 -14.01
N ASP A 460 17.36 0.84 -13.96
CA ASP A 460 17.82 -0.39 -14.61
C ASP A 460 17.56 -0.41 -16.14
N ASN A 461 18.03 0.65 -16.82
CA ASN A 461 17.98 0.77 -18.28
C ASN A 461 19.38 1.01 -18.85
N PHE A 462 19.48 1.31 -20.15
CA PHE A 462 20.72 1.64 -20.85
C PHE A 462 20.72 3.10 -21.34
N ILE A 463 20.07 4.00 -20.59
CA ILE A 463 19.92 5.41 -20.97
C ILE A 463 21.27 6.11 -20.78
N PHE A 464 21.75 6.79 -21.83
CA PHE A 464 22.97 7.59 -21.78
C PHE A 464 22.71 9.09 -21.96
N ASP A 465 21.67 9.45 -22.72
CA ASP A 465 21.23 10.82 -22.97
C ASP A 465 19.90 11.09 -22.28
N ILE A 466 19.90 12.10 -21.40
CA ILE A 466 18.72 12.58 -20.68
C ILE A 466 18.39 14.04 -21.01
N GLY A 467 18.91 14.57 -22.12
CA GLY A 467 18.67 15.94 -22.59
C GLY A 467 17.18 16.25 -22.71
N VAL A 468 16.40 15.28 -23.20
CA VAL A 468 14.94 15.39 -23.37
C VAL A 468 14.19 15.83 -22.12
N LEU A 469 14.70 15.49 -20.92
CA LEU A 469 14.02 15.79 -19.65
C LEU A 469 13.86 17.29 -19.38
N GLU A 470 14.60 18.16 -20.07
CA GLU A 470 14.38 19.62 -19.99
C GLU A 470 12.96 20.06 -20.42
N HIS A 471 12.27 19.22 -21.20
CA HIS A 471 10.89 19.43 -21.63
C HIS A 471 9.84 19.01 -20.59
N CYS A 472 10.23 18.24 -19.56
CA CYS A 472 9.37 17.71 -18.51
C CYS A 472 9.31 18.66 -17.30
N GLN A 473 8.82 19.88 -17.50
CA GLN A 473 8.90 20.98 -16.51
C GLN A 473 8.12 20.76 -15.22
N LYS A 474 7.16 19.82 -15.19
CA LYS A 474 6.36 19.49 -13.99
C LYS A 474 6.95 18.33 -13.16
N LEU A 475 8.08 17.79 -13.57
CA LEU A 475 8.69 16.62 -12.94
C LEU A 475 9.14 16.97 -11.51
N GLN A 476 8.69 16.18 -10.55
CA GLN A 476 8.97 16.33 -9.11
C GLN A 476 9.67 15.10 -8.52
N TYR A 477 9.47 13.94 -9.14
CA TYR A 477 10.01 12.65 -8.73
C TYR A 477 10.68 12.00 -9.94
N LEU A 478 11.97 11.66 -9.83
CA LEU A 478 12.71 11.08 -10.95
C LEU A 478 13.67 9.99 -10.44
N TYR A 479 13.58 8.80 -11.00
CA TYR A 479 14.40 7.66 -10.61
C TYR A 479 15.13 7.12 -11.85
N LEU A 480 16.46 7.21 -11.84
CA LEU A 480 17.39 6.90 -12.94
C LEU A 480 18.56 6.02 -12.50
N ASN A 481 18.41 5.27 -11.41
CA ASN A 481 19.46 4.39 -10.91
C ASN A 481 19.85 3.35 -11.97
N ASP A 482 21.10 2.91 -11.93
CA ASP A 482 21.60 1.80 -12.75
C ASP A 482 21.37 2.01 -14.26
N ASN A 483 21.84 3.16 -14.75
CA ASN A 483 21.86 3.54 -16.16
C ASN A 483 23.30 3.83 -16.62
N ILE A 484 23.49 4.38 -17.83
CA ILE A 484 24.81 4.74 -18.38
C ILE A 484 24.93 6.25 -18.66
N ILE A 485 24.32 7.08 -17.81
CA ILE A 485 24.25 8.53 -17.99
C ILE A 485 25.62 9.18 -17.75
N LEU A 486 26.01 10.08 -18.66
CA LEU A 486 27.29 10.80 -18.60
C LEU A 486 27.13 12.27 -18.17
N GLU A 487 26.03 12.90 -18.57
CA GLU A 487 25.77 14.33 -18.34
C GLU A 487 24.39 14.56 -17.72
N VAL A 488 24.30 15.54 -16.81
CA VAL A 488 23.08 15.87 -16.05
C VAL A 488 22.66 17.34 -16.20
N ASN A 489 23.14 18.02 -17.24
CA ASN A 489 22.87 19.44 -17.48
C ASN A 489 21.37 19.75 -17.60
N SER A 490 20.60 18.85 -18.22
CA SER A 490 19.14 18.99 -18.38
C SER A 490 18.38 19.03 -17.06
N LEU A 491 18.95 18.49 -15.97
CA LEU A 491 18.32 18.41 -14.65
C LEU A 491 18.52 19.68 -13.81
N GLN A 492 19.37 20.62 -14.25
CA GLN A 492 19.76 21.79 -13.46
C GLN A 492 18.56 22.68 -13.07
N ARG A 493 17.54 22.75 -13.93
CA ARG A 493 16.40 23.68 -13.79
C ARG A 493 15.13 23.03 -13.22
N ILE A 494 15.15 21.74 -12.93
CA ILE A 494 13.98 20.99 -12.45
C ILE A 494 14.05 20.89 -10.93
N GLU A 495 13.03 21.36 -10.21
CA GLU A 495 12.99 21.25 -8.75
C GLU A 495 12.37 19.91 -8.31
N PHE A 496 13.20 19.03 -7.74
CA PHE A 496 12.77 17.71 -7.30
C PHE A 496 12.36 17.69 -5.83
N LYS A 497 11.25 17.03 -5.52
CA LYS A 497 10.90 16.57 -4.16
C LYS A 497 11.70 15.33 -3.79
N ASP A 498 11.88 14.43 -4.76
CA ASP A 498 12.73 13.25 -4.64
C ASP A 498 13.40 12.94 -5.99
N PHE A 499 14.64 12.48 -5.98
CA PHE A 499 15.38 12.21 -7.21
C PHE A 499 16.54 11.25 -6.96
N GLU A 500 16.59 10.11 -7.66
CA GLU A 500 17.66 9.12 -7.54
C GLU A 500 18.37 8.91 -8.89
N ILE A 501 19.70 8.81 -8.87
CA ILE A 501 20.54 8.59 -10.06
C ILE A 501 21.82 7.79 -9.75
N GLU A 502 21.75 6.92 -8.74
CA GLU A 502 22.89 6.11 -8.30
C GLU A 502 23.38 5.17 -9.40
N GLN A 503 24.65 4.75 -9.31
CA GLN A 503 25.26 3.78 -10.23
C GLN A 503 25.22 4.19 -11.72
N ASN A 504 25.42 5.49 -11.99
CA ASN A 504 25.64 6.04 -13.32
C ASN A 504 27.11 6.44 -13.52
N PHE A 505 27.50 6.81 -14.75
CA PHE A 505 28.87 7.23 -15.11
C PHE A 505 29.00 8.77 -15.22
N ILE A 506 28.34 9.51 -14.32
CA ILE A 506 28.22 10.97 -14.43
C ILE A 506 29.59 11.64 -14.28
N LEU A 507 29.96 12.45 -15.27
CA LEU A 507 31.27 13.10 -15.31
C LEU A 507 31.32 14.37 -14.46
N ASP A 508 30.20 15.09 -14.39
CA ASP A 508 30.08 16.34 -13.63
C ASP A 508 28.71 16.46 -12.95
N PHE A 509 28.73 16.45 -11.62
CA PHE A 509 27.56 16.65 -10.78
C PHE A 509 27.24 18.12 -10.50
N SER A 510 28.10 19.06 -10.89
CA SER A 510 27.90 20.50 -10.64
C SER A 510 26.52 21.04 -11.01
N PRO A 511 25.84 20.58 -12.09
CA PRO A 511 24.51 21.06 -12.43
C PRO A 511 23.43 20.72 -11.40
N ILE A 512 23.62 19.67 -10.59
CA ILE A 512 22.61 19.15 -9.64
C ILE A 512 23.01 19.28 -8.16
N GLN A 513 24.14 19.92 -7.87
CA GLN A 513 24.67 20.09 -6.50
C GLN A 513 23.73 20.81 -5.51
N ASN A 514 22.81 21.63 -6.02
CA ASN A 514 21.92 22.46 -5.20
C ASN A 514 20.59 21.76 -4.85
N HIS A 515 20.33 20.55 -5.37
CA HIS A 515 19.09 19.83 -5.08
C HIS A 515 19.04 19.36 -3.63
N GLN A 516 17.87 19.47 -2.98
CA GLN A 516 17.70 19.21 -1.55
C GLN A 516 18.14 17.79 -1.13
N ASN A 517 18.05 16.81 -2.05
CA ASN A 517 18.46 15.43 -1.81
C ASN A 517 19.89 15.10 -2.28
N PHE A 518 20.62 16.04 -2.89
CA PHE A 518 21.99 15.82 -3.42
C PHE A 518 22.95 15.17 -2.40
N LYS A 519 22.78 15.50 -1.11
CA LYS A 519 23.61 14.97 -0.01
C LYS A 519 23.45 13.46 0.21
N LYS A 520 22.35 12.83 -0.21
CA LYS A 520 22.17 11.36 -0.13
C LYS A 520 23.09 10.62 -1.11
N TYR A 521 23.41 11.25 -2.25
CA TYR A 521 24.09 10.59 -3.38
C TYR A 521 25.63 10.73 -3.34
N VAL A 522 26.15 11.81 -2.77
CA VAL A 522 27.61 11.97 -2.58
C VAL A 522 28.18 10.92 -1.61
N THR A 523 27.35 10.26 -0.79
CA THR A 523 27.79 9.22 0.14
C THR A 523 27.91 7.81 -0.44
N SER A 524 27.33 7.52 -1.62
CA SER A 524 27.50 6.22 -2.30
C SER A 524 28.74 6.19 -3.21
N GLU A 525 29.13 7.32 -3.82
CA GLU A 525 30.34 7.43 -4.66
C GLU A 525 31.67 7.55 -3.88
N GLN A 526 31.64 7.90 -2.59
CA GLN A 526 32.87 7.93 -1.77
C GLN A 526 33.51 6.55 -1.50
N ARG A 527 32.95 5.46 -2.05
CA ARG A 527 33.51 4.12 -1.96
C ARG A 527 34.39 3.68 -3.13
N ILE A 528 34.60 4.49 -4.16
CA ILE A 528 35.57 4.18 -5.22
C ILE A 528 36.72 5.22 -5.23
N PRO A 529 37.88 4.91 -4.63
CA PRO A 529 39.02 5.82 -4.53
C PRO A 529 39.58 6.31 -5.88
N GLU A 530 39.41 5.55 -6.97
CA GLU A 530 40.10 5.82 -8.25
C GLU A 530 39.54 7.01 -9.07
N LEU A 531 38.30 7.48 -8.82
CA LEU A 531 37.75 8.65 -9.55
C LEU A 531 38.37 10.00 -9.12
N ARG A 532 39.00 10.08 -7.94
CA ARG A 532 39.67 11.31 -7.46
C ARG A 532 40.92 11.67 -8.27
N ASP A 533 41.60 10.69 -8.86
CA ASP A 533 42.79 10.94 -9.69
C ASP A 533 42.41 11.43 -11.10
N TYR A 534 41.22 11.06 -11.60
CA TYR A 534 40.70 11.50 -12.89
C TYR A 534 40.36 13.00 -12.91
N GLN A 535 39.76 13.53 -11.84
CA GLN A 535 39.43 14.96 -11.72
C GLN A 535 40.67 15.87 -11.66
N LYS A 536 41.85 15.35 -11.26
CA LYS A 536 43.12 16.07 -11.33
C LYS A 536 43.69 16.16 -12.76
N TYR A 537 43.35 15.22 -13.64
CA TYR A 537 43.98 15.09 -14.95
C TYR A 537 43.34 15.98 -16.04
N ASN A 538 42.10 16.43 -15.85
CA ASN A 538 41.30 17.08 -16.91
C ASN A 538 41.33 18.64 -16.92
N LYS A 539 42.45 19.26 -16.54
CA LYS A 539 42.62 20.73 -16.55
C LYS A 539 43.25 21.34 -17.83
N SER A 540 43.38 20.61 -18.93
CA SER A 540 43.97 21.17 -20.18
C SER A 540 42.96 21.32 -21.32
N LYS A 541 42.52 22.57 -21.53
CA LYS A 541 41.67 23.03 -22.65
C LYS A 541 42.35 22.93 -24.04
N ALA A 542 43.61 22.50 -24.11
CA ALA A 542 44.43 22.48 -25.33
C ALA A 542 44.38 21.16 -26.11
N VAL A 543 43.96 20.05 -25.49
CA VAL A 543 43.89 18.73 -26.17
C VAL A 543 42.56 18.55 -26.92
N LYS A 544 41.47 19.16 -26.42
CA LYS A 544 40.15 19.12 -27.09
C LYS A 544 40.20 19.69 -28.52
N ASN A 545 40.93 20.78 -28.78
CA ASN A 545 40.83 21.48 -30.07
C ASN A 545 41.82 21.01 -31.16
N SER A 546 42.86 20.24 -30.83
CA SER A 546 43.80 19.75 -31.87
C SER A 546 43.34 18.44 -32.53
N PHE A 547 42.44 17.69 -31.87
CA PHE A 547 41.96 16.38 -32.33
C PHE A 547 40.77 16.49 -33.29
N TYR A 548 39.84 17.42 -33.06
CA TYR A 548 38.67 17.66 -33.93
C TYR A 548 39.01 18.08 -35.36
N LYS A 549 40.23 18.54 -35.62
CA LYS A 549 40.63 19.13 -36.92
C LYS A 549 41.28 18.13 -37.88
N LYS A 550 41.54 16.88 -37.46
CA LYS A 550 42.39 15.94 -38.22
C LYS A 550 41.70 14.63 -38.63
N TYR A 551 40.43 14.44 -38.31
CA TYR A 551 39.76 13.13 -38.46
C TYR A 551 38.39 13.23 -39.16
N SER A 552 38.22 14.23 -40.02
CA SER A 552 37.02 14.39 -40.87
C SER A 552 37.10 13.63 -42.21
N GLU A 553 38.07 12.73 -42.38
CA GLU A 553 38.30 12.02 -43.64
C GLU A 553 38.45 10.52 -43.33
N GLU A 554 37.48 9.71 -43.82
CA GLU A 554 37.56 8.28 -44.17
C GLU A 554 36.75 7.21 -43.38
N HIS A 555 35.63 6.80 -44.00
CA HIS A 555 35.17 5.42 -44.32
C HIS A 555 34.24 4.56 -43.41
N ARG A 556 33.42 3.74 -44.13
CA ARG A 556 32.15 3.03 -43.85
C ARG A 556 32.27 1.47 -43.95
N SER A 557 31.48 0.61 -43.24
CA SER A 557 31.42 -0.89 -43.38
C SER A 557 30.56 -1.79 -42.39
N GLU A 558 29.45 -2.49 -42.80
CA GLU A 558 28.20 -2.81 -42.02
C GLU A 558 28.11 -4.25 -41.47
N LYS A 559 29.22 -4.83 -41.04
CA LYS A 559 29.27 -6.25 -40.61
C LYS A 559 29.66 -6.46 -39.15
N PHE A 560 29.44 -5.44 -38.32
CA PHE A 560 30.03 -5.33 -36.98
C PHE A 560 29.09 -5.61 -35.80
N SER A 561 27.76 -5.50 -35.99
CA SER A 561 26.76 -5.51 -34.90
C SER A 561 26.72 -6.83 -34.09
N ASN A 562 26.75 -7.99 -34.75
CA ASN A 562 26.70 -9.29 -34.05
C ASN A 562 28.00 -9.64 -33.30
N LYS A 563 29.15 -9.05 -33.66
CA LYS A 563 30.42 -9.23 -32.94
C LYS A 563 30.53 -8.28 -31.75
N LEU A 564 29.99 -7.06 -31.86
CA LEU A 564 29.95 -6.09 -30.78
C LEU A 564 29.12 -6.60 -29.59
N GLN A 565 28.07 -7.38 -29.86
CA GLN A 565 27.16 -7.90 -28.84
C GLN A 565 27.76 -9.04 -28.01
N THR A 566 28.51 -9.95 -28.64
CA THR A 566 29.30 -10.98 -27.94
C THR A 566 30.42 -10.35 -27.12
N VAL A 567 31.12 -9.35 -27.68
CA VAL A 567 32.18 -8.61 -26.99
C VAL A 567 31.63 -7.82 -25.81
N LYS A 568 30.42 -7.23 -25.91
CA LYS A 568 29.76 -6.49 -24.83
C LYS A 568 29.28 -7.41 -23.69
N TYR A 569 28.80 -8.62 -24.01
CA TYR A 569 28.47 -9.65 -23.03
C TYR A 569 29.72 -10.20 -22.32
N GLU A 570 30.81 -10.42 -23.04
CA GLU A 570 32.11 -10.80 -22.45
C GLU A 570 32.70 -9.67 -21.60
N LEU A 571 32.55 -8.41 -22.02
CA LEU A 571 32.94 -7.21 -21.26
C LEU A 571 32.14 -7.07 -19.97
N GLN A 572 30.82 -7.24 -20.00
CA GLN A 572 29.99 -7.19 -18.80
C GLN A 572 30.30 -8.36 -17.86
N HIS A 573 30.54 -9.55 -18.39
CA HIS A 573 30.92 -10.72 -17.60
C HIS A 573 32.34 -10.60 -17.01
N GLU A 574 33.29 -9.95 -17.69
CA GLU A 574 34.64 -9.66 -17.19
C GLU A 574 34.67 -8.49 -16.20
N ILE A 575 33.94 -7.40 -16.46
CA ILE A 575 33.82 -6.23 -15.55
C ILE A 575 33.19 -6.64 -14.22
N TRP A 576 32.18 -7.53 -14.24
CA TRP A 576 31.54 -8.01 -13.01
C TRP A 576 32.38 -9.07 -12.26
N LYS A 577 33.19 -9.89 -12.97
CA LYS A 577 34.14 -10.84 -12.36
C LYS A 577 35.40 -10.19 -11.81
N ASN A 578 35.90 -9.12 -12.45
CA ASN A 578 37.20 -8.51 -12.17
C ASN A 578 37.06 -7.07 -11.65
N LEU A 579 36.29 -6.87 -10.58
CA LEU A 579 36.27 -5.65 -9.76
C LEU A 579 37.63 -5.31 -9.08
N THR A 580 38.74 -5.95 -9.47
CA THR A 580 40.07 -5.74 -8.90
C THR A 580 41.08 -5.11 -9.86
N ASN A 581 40.74 -4.88 -11.14
CA ASN A 581 41.68 -4.22 -12.07
C ASN A 581 41.01 -3.26 -13.06
N ILE A 582 40.90 -2.01 -12.62
CA ILE A 582 40.33 -0.87 -13.37
C ILE A 582 41.09 -0.54 -14.65
N ASN A 583 42.38 -0.87 -14.76
CA ASN A 583 43.14 -0.62 -15.99
C ASN A 583 42.69 -1.53 -17.15
N THR A 584 42.21 -2.73 -16.85
CA THR A 584 41.67 -3.65 -17.86
C THR A 584 40.29 -3.19 -18.32
N ALA A 585 39.45 -2.72 -17.40
CA ALA A 585 38.16 -2.11 -17.72
C ALA A 585 38.33 -0.82 -18.55
N LEU A 586 39.29 0.05 -18.21
CA LEU A 586 39.63 1.25 -18.99
C LEU A 586 40.19 0.94 -20.37
N ALA A 587 41.05 -0.08 -20.50
CA ALA A 587 41.57 -0.51 -21.81
C ALA A 587 40.44 -1.07 -22.69
N LEU A 588 39.50 -1.83 -22.11
CA LEU A 588 38.35 -2.35 -22.82
C LEU A 588 37.31 -1.26 -23.15
N LEU A 589 37.12 -0.26 -22.28
CA LEU A 589 36.26 0.90 -22.54
C LEU A 589 36.86 1.82 -23.61
N GLN A 590 38.19 2.01 -23.61
CA GLN A 590 38.91 2.70 -24.68
C GLN A 590 38.83 1.93 -26.00
N THR A 591 38.92 0.60 -25.96
CA THR A 591 38.73 -0.25 -27.14
C THR A 591 37.27 -0.18 -27.63
N PHE A 592 36.30 -0.13 -26.72
CA PHE A 592 34.88 0.03 -27.03
C PHE A 592 34.57 1.42 -27.63
N LEU A 593 35.10 2.50 -27.05
CA LEU A 593 35.00 3.87 -27.60
C LEU A 593 35.75 4.02 -28.93
N GLN A 594 36.82 3.27 -29.13
CA GLN A 594 37.55 3.22 -30.41
C GLN A 594 36.74 2.47 -31.47
N LEU A 595 36.08 1.37 -31.10
CA LEU A 595 35.15 0.62 -31.96
C LEU A 595 33.85 1.39 -32.24
N GLU A 596 33.37 2.18 -31.28
CA GLU A 596 32.19 3.06 -31.44
C GLU A 596 32.52 4.25 -32.36
N ASN A 597 33.72 4.81 -32.27
CA ASN A 597 34.21 5.83 -33.22
C ASN A 597 34.49 5.26 -34.62
N GLU A 598 34.93 4.00 -34.74
CA GLU A 598 35.03 3.30 -36.03
C GLU A 598 33.63 2.98 -36.63
N CYS A 599 32.60 2.82 -35.80
CA CYS A 599 31.20 2.61 -36.23
C CYS A 599 30.44 3.91 -36.53
N GLY A 600 30.97 5.08 -36.17
CA GLY A 600 30.31 6.38 -36.29
C GLY A 600 30.17 6.94 -37.71
N ASN A 601 30.70 6.24 -38.73
CA ASN A 601 30.35 6.50 -40.12
C ASN A 601 29.96 5.19 -40.78
N GLN A 602 28.74 4.70 -40.54
CA GLN A 602 28.02 3.99 -41.58
C GLN A 602 26.55 4.34 -41.71
#